data_AF-A0A7S0R163-F1
#
_entry.id   AF-A0A7S0R163-F1
#
_cell.length_a   1.000
_cell.length_b   1.000
_cell.length_c   1.000
_cell.angle_alpha   90.00
_cell.angle_beta   90.00
_cell.angle_gamma   90.00
#
_symmetry.space_group_name_H-M   'P 1'
#
loop_
_entity.id
_entity.type
_entity.pdbx_description
1 polymer ?
#
loop_
_entity_poly.entity_id
_entity_poly.type
_entity_poly.pdbx_seq_one_letter_code
_entity_poly.pdbx_strand_id
1 'polypeptide(L)'
;PPPSVLQGGLGDCHLLGALSVLGTRPDLLHNLFGGPARTEPAWAQGEAAVAADLRRGLAAVRLYKDGAWRDVTVDSRLPCRASRHGGGEEPAFGACADAGLFWVALVEKAYAKLHGSYAAP
;
A
#
# COMPACT_ATOMS: atom_id res chain seq x y z
N PRO A 1 2.16 -13.81 -14.37
CA PRO A 1 1.66 -12.48 -14.83
C PRO A 1 2.07 -11.41 -13.81
N PRO A 2 2.52 -10.21 -14.23
CA PRO A 2 2.81 -9.14 -13.29
C PRO A 2 1.52 -8.80 -12.52
N PRO A 3 1.59 -8.50 -11.21
CA PRO A 3 0.41 -8.14 -10.43
C PRO A 3 -0.23 -6.91 -11.07
N SER A 4 -1.43 -7.05 -11.60
CA SER A 4 -2.12 -5.97 -12.29
C SER A 4 -2.66 -5.00 -11.25
N VAL A 5 -2.14 -3.77 -11.23
CA VAL A 5 -2.63 -2.68 -10.40
C VAL A 5 -3.84 -2.05 -11.09
N LEU A 6 -4.94 -1.94 -10.36
CA LEU A 6 -6.21 -1.42 -10.85
C LEU A 6 -6.47 -0.05 -10.24
N GLN A 7 -6.75 0.93 -11.10
CA GLN A 7 -7.15 2.27 -10.67
C GLN A 7 -8.59 2.27 -10.13
N GLY A 8 -8.76 2.88 -8.97
CA GLY A 8 -10.08 3.11 -8.37
C GLY A 8 -10.62 4.50 -8.67
N GLY A 9 -11.46 5.03 -7.77
CA GLY A 9 -12.17 6.29 -7.99
C GLY A 9 -11.35 7.58 -7.87
N LEU A 10 -10.03 7.51 -7.65
CA LEU A 10 -9.15 8.68 -7.45
C LEU A 10 -8.36 9.03 -8.71
N GLY A 11 -7.97 10.30 -8.79
CA GLY A 11 -7.12 10.87 -9.85
C GLY A 11 -5.62 10.65 -9.64
N ASP A 12 -5.23 9.58 -8.96
CA ASP A 12 -3.85 9.25 -8.56
C ASP A 12 -3.16 8.26 -9.51
N CYS A 13 -3.53 8.30 -10.80
CA CYS A 13 -2.97 7.42 -11.83
C CYS A 13 -1.44 7.47 -11.92
N HIS A 14 -0.81 8.61 -11.55
CA HIS A 14 0.64 8.77 -11.49
C HIS A 14 1.25 7.88 -10.40
N LEU A 15 0.60 7.75 -9.23
CA LEU A 15 1.01 6.85 -8.15
C LEU A 15 0.80 5.40 -8.57
N LEU A 16 -0.39 5.05 -9.05
CA LEU A 16 -0.72 3.67 -9.39
C LEU A 16 0.11 3.14 -10.57
N GLY A 17 0.45 4.00 -11.53
CA GLY A 17 1.40 3.67 -12.59
C GLY A 17 2.78 3.31 -12.04
N ALA A 18 3.30 4.09 -11.08
CA ALA A 18 4.57 3.79 -10.41
C ALA A 18 4.49 2.48 -9.60
N LEU A 19 3.38 2.24 -8.89
CA LEU A 19 3.16 0.98 -8.16
C LEU A 19 3.11 -0.23 -9.11
N SER A 20 2.52 -0.10 -10.30
CA SER A 20 2.51 -1.18 -11.29
C SER A 20 3.92 -1.56 -11.73
N VAL A 21 4.82 -0.59 -11.89
CA VAL A 21 6.24 -0.85 -12.21
C VAL A 21 6.93 -1.52 -11.01
N LEU A 22 6.72 -1.01 -9.78
CA LEU A 22 7.26 -1.60 -8.57
C LEU A 22 6.78 -3.05 -8.34
N GLY A 23 5.54 -3.37 -8.72
CA GLY A 23 4.99 -4.72 -8.67
C GLY A 23 5.74 -5.74 -9.54
N THR A 24 6.54 -5.27 -10.52
CA THR A 24 7.43 -6.13 -11.33
C THR A 24 8.82 -6.33 -10.73
N ARG A 25 9.11 -5.65 -9.61
CA ARG A 25 10.42 -5.60 -8.93
C ARG A 25 10.25 -5.98 -7.45
N PRO A 26 10.18 -7.28 -7.13
CA PRO A 26 10.01 -7.74 -5.75
C PRO A 26 11.05 -7.14 -4.80
N ASP A 27 12.30 -7.03 -5.25
CA ASP A 27 13.41 -6.42 -4.53
C ASP A 27 13.11 -4.99 -4.03
N LEU A 28 12.42 -4.19 -4.85
CA LEU A 28 12.03 -2.83 -4.50
C LEU A 28 10.71 -2.79 -3.73
N LEU A 29 9.78 -3.69 -4.04
CA LEU A 29 8.49 -3.78 -3.35
C LEU A 29 8.67 -4.15 -1.88
N HIS A 30 9.59 -5.07 -1.55
CA HIS A 30 9.88 -5.42 -0.16
C HIS A 30 10.40 -4.22 0.64
N ASN A 31 11.11 -3.28 0.00
CA ASN A 31 11.60 -2.07 0.67
C ASN A 31 10.49 -1.08 1.06
N LEU A 32 9.28 -1.22 0.49
CA LEU A 32 8.13 -0.40 0.85
C LEU A 32 7.56 -0.79 2.21
N PHE A 33 7.68 -2.05 2.63
CA PHE A 33 7.05 -2.54 3.85
C PHE A 33 8.05 -2.74 4.96
N GLY A 34 7.74 -2.14 6.12
CA GLY A 34 8.58 -2.16 7.31
C GLY A 34 8.60 -0.77 7.97
N GLY A 35 8.62 -0.73 9.30
CA GLY A 35 8.28 0.47 10.05
C GLY A 35 9.21 0.82 11.21
N PRO A 36 9.16 2.06 11.72
CA PRO A 36 10.04 2.58 12.76
C PRO A 36 9.73 2.01 14.15
N ALA A 37 8.72 1.16 14.28
CA ALA A 37 8.38 0.46 15.53
C ALA A 37 9.44 -0.57 15.95
N ARG A 38 10.50 -0.72 15.16
CA ARG A 38 11.64 -1.60 15.43
C ARG A 38 12.92 -0.82 15.17
N THR A 39 13.97 -1.16 15.92
CA THR A 39 15.31 -0.57 15.83
C THR A 39 15.91 -0.68 14.42
N GLU A 40 15.45 -1.66 13.64
CA GLU A 40 15.91 -1.93 12.29
C GLU A 40 15.05 -1.20 11.24
N PRO A 41 15.65 -0.64 10.18
CA PRO A 41 14.93 0.02 9.10
C PRO A 41 14.01 -0.94 8.33
N ALA A 42 13.02 -0.40 7.62
CA ALA A 42 12.02 -1.17 6.88
C ALA A 42 12.60 -2.29 5.99
N TRP A 43 13.64 -1.97 5.21
CA TRP A 43 14.35 -2.92 4.34
C TRP A 43 15.10 -4.04 5.07
N ALA A 44 15.37 -3.87 6.37
CA ALA A 44 16.02 -4.87 7.22
C ALA A 44 15.01 -5.75 7.99
N GLN A 45 13.71 -5.46 7.88
CA GLN A 45 12.66 -6.25 8.50
C GLN A 45 12.26 -7.40 7.57
N GLY A 46 12.44 -8.64 8.04
CA GLY A 46 11.99 -9.81 7.31
C GLY A 46 10.45 -9.89 7.19
N GLU A 47 9.97 -10.61 6.19
CA GLU A 47 8.54 -10.81 5.89
C GLU A 47 7.71 -11.23 7.11
N ALA A 48 8.29 -12.02 8.02
CA ALA A 48 7.62 -12.47 9.25
C ALA A 48 7.22 -11.31 10.17
N ALA A 49 8.03 -10.24 10.24
CA ALA A 49 7.72 -9.06 11.04
C ALA A 49 6.57 -8.27 10.43
N VAL A 50 6.60 -8.07 9.11
CA VAL A 50 5.52 -7.43 8.35
C VAL A 50 4.21 -8.22 8.50
N ALA A 51 4.27 -9.54 8.38
CA ALA A 51 3.11 -10.41 8.57
C ALA A 51 2.56 -10.38 10.02
N ALA A 52 3.42 -10.20 11.02
CA ALA A 52 2.97 -10.04 12.41
C ALA A 52 2.24 -8.71 12.62
N ASP A 53 2.72 -7.62 12.03
CA ASP A 53 2.09 -6.31 12.12
C ASP A 53 0.75 -6.30 11.35
N LEU A 54 0.70 -6.91 10.16
CA LEU A 54 -0.55 -7.07 9.41
C LEU A 54 -1.60 -7.88 10.17
N ARG A 55 -1.19 -8.95 10.88
CA ARG A 55 -2.09 -9.71 11.77
C ARG A 55 -2.64 -8.89 12.94
N ARG A 56 -1.94 -7.81 13.33
CA ARG A 56 -2.42 -6.84 14.33
C ARG A 56 -3.24 -5.70 13.70
N GLY A 57 -3.47 -5.75 12.38
CA GLY A 57 -4.19 -4.73 11.64
C GLY A 57 -3.36 -3.46 11.39
N LEU A 58 -2.03 -3.58 11.35
CA LEU A 58 -1.11 -2.46 11.10
C LEU A 58 -0.27 -2.73 9.86
N ALA A 59 -0.05 -1.70 9.06
CA ALA A 59 0.90 -1.71 7.96
C ALA A 59 1.80 -0.49 8.09
N ALA A 60 3.12 -0.70 8.07
CA ALA A 60 4.08 0.37 8.01
C ALA A 60 4.67 0.44 6.60
N VAL A 61 4.55 1.62 5.99
CA VAL A 61 4.94 1.85 4.60
C VAL A 61 6.01 2.93 4.54
N ARG A 62 7.12 2.66 3.87
CA ARG A 62 8.21 3.60 3.62
C ARG A 62 8.02 4.30 2.28
N LEU A 63 7.89 5.63 2.33
CA LEU A 63 7.72 6.51 1.16
C LEU A 63 8.86 7.52 1.10
N TYR A 64 9.26 7.94 -0.10
CA TYR A 64 10.26 8.98 -0.28
C TYR A 64 9.59 10.31 -0.61
N LYS A 65 9.79 11.33 0.24
CA LYS A 65 9.17 12.64 0.08
C LYS A 65 10.07 13.75 0.63
N ASP A 66 10.18 14.84 -0.13
CA ASP A 66 10.96 16.04 0.23
C ASP A 66 12.44 15.72 0.56
N GLY A 67 13.06 14.85 -0.23
CA GLY A 67 14.48 14.47 -0.09
C GLY A 67 14.79 13.49 1.04
N ALA A 68 13.76 12.96 1.73
CA ALA A 68 13.95 12.05 2.85
C ALA A 68 12.99 10.85 2.80
N TRP A 69 13.44 9.73 3.36
CA TRP A 69 12.57 8.59 3.64
C TRP A 69 11.63 8.91 4.80
N ARG A 70 10.35 8.57 4.64
CA ARG A 70 9.27 8.77 5.60
C ARG A 70 8.58 7.44 5.83
N ASP A 71 8.56 6.98 7.07
CA ASP A 71 7.81 5.79 7.42
C ASP A 71 6.41 6.18 7.93
N VAL A 72 5.39 5.58 7.33
CA VAL A 72 3.98 5.91 7.55
C VAL A 72 3.24 4.65 8.00
N THR A 73 2.83 4.62 9.27
CA THR A 73 2.01 3.53 9.79
C THR A 73 0.52 3.82 9.58
N VAL A 74 -0.20 2.88 9.00
CA VAL A 74 -1.65 2.90 8.79
C VAL A 74 -2.29 1.64 9.37
N ASP A 75 -3.56 1.73 9.75
CA ASP A 75 -4.33 0.54 10.09
C ASP A 75 -4.84 -0.18 8.84
N SER A 76 -5.36 -1.40 8.98
CA SER A 76 -5.86 -2.24 7.89
C SER A 76 -7.28 -1.92 7.42
N ARG A 77 -7.96 -0.89 7.96
CA ARG A 77 -9.31 -0.50 7.53
C ARG A 77 -9.24 0.27 6.22
N LEU A 78 -9.76 -0.29 5.15
CA LEU A 78 -9.76 0.33 3.84
C LEU A 78 -11.16 0.87 3.51
N PRO A 79 -11.28 2.03 2.83
CA PRO A 79 -12.52 2.42 2.19
C PRO A 79 -12.90 1.37 1.14
N CYS A 80 -14.10 0.80 1.28
CA CYS A 80 -14.60 -0.24 0.39
C CYS A 80 -15.87 0.22 -0.32
N ARG A 81 -16.14 -0.39 -1.47
CA ARG A 81 -17.37 -0.22 -2.25
C ARG A 81 -17.95 -1.59 -2.59
N ALA A 82 -19.21 -1.63 -3.01
CA ALA A 82 -19.79 -2.85 -3.54
C ALA A 82 -18.97 -3.37 -4.74
N SER A 83 -18.65 -4.66 -4.73
CA SER A 83 -17.92 -5.32 -5.81
C SER A 83 -18.68 -5.20 -7.13
N ARG A 84 -17.98 -4.75 -8.18
CA ARG A 84 -18.53 -4.70 -9.54
C ARG A 84 -18.69 -6.08 -10.18
N HIS A 85 -18.03 -7.09 -9.61
CA HIS A 85 -18.05 -8.47 -10.09
C HIS A 85 -19.00 -9.37 -9.26
N GLY A 86 -19.76 -8.76 -8.34
CA GLY A 86 -20.70 -9.45 -7.44
C GLY A 86 -20.04 -10.03 -6.19
N GLY A 87 -20.86 -10.31 -5.17
CA GLY A 87 -20.49 -11.18 -4.05
C GLY A 87 -19.65 -10.58 -2.91
N GLY A 88 -19.64 -9.26 -2.70
CA GLY A 88 -18.97 -8.66 -1.54
C GLY A 88 -18.57 -7.20 -1.73
N GLU A 89 -17.56 -6.78 -0.98
CA GLU A 89 -16.96 -5.45 -1.06
C GLU A 89 -15.53 -5.54 -1.63
N GLU A 90 -15.12 -4.52 -2.38
CA GLU A 90 -13.75 -4.34 -2.89
C GLU A 90 -13.19 -2.98 -2.46
N PRO A 91 -11.85 -2.78 -2.40
CA PRO A 91 -11.29 -1.47 -2.15
C PRO A 91 -11.87 -0.42 -3.12
N ALA A 92 -12.29 0.73 -2.59
CA ALA A 92 -12.91 1.78 -3.38
C ALA A 92 -11.93 2.51 -4.30
N PHE A 93 -10.64 2.42 -3.98
CA PHE A 93 -9.54 3.11 -4.64
C PHE A 93 -8.58 2.09 -5.29
N GLY A 94 -7.27 2.30 -5.24
CA GLY A 94 -6.26 1.41 -5.82
C GLY A 94 -6.36 -0.01 -5.27
N ALA A 95 -6.37 -0.99 -6.17
CA ALA A 95 -6.48 -2.41 -5.81
C ALA A 95 -5.54 -3.28 -6.65
N CYS A 96 -5.24 -4.48 -6.17
CA CYS A 96 -4.68 -5.52 -7.02
C CYS A 96 -5.79 -6.22 -7.79
N ALA A 97 -5.47 -6.79 -8.95
CA ALA A 97 -6.40 -7.68 -9.66
C ALA A 97 -6.68 -8.98 -8.91
N ASP A 98 -5.72 -9.45 -8.12
CA ASP A 98 -5.96 -10.51 -7.14
C ASP A 98 -6.63 -9.90 -5.91
N ALA A 99 -7.89 -10.28 -5.68
CA ALA A 99 -8.69 -9.79 -4.57
C ALA A 99 -8.13 -10.15 -3.18
N GLY A 100 -7.19 -11.11 -3.10
CA GLY A 100 -6.47 -11.45 -1.87
C GLY A 100 -5.28 -10.53 -1.56
N LEU A 101 -4.87 -9.67 -2.50
CA LEU A 101 -3.70 -8.81 -2.37
C LEU A 101 -4.08 -7.35 -2.11
N PHE A 102 -3.78 -6.86 -0.90
CA PHE A 102 -4.16 -5.51 -0.45
C PHE A 102 -3.00 -4.50 -0.41
N TRP A 103 -1.82 -4.89 -0.89
CA TRP A 103 -0.61 -4.06 -0.75
C TRP A 103 -0.75 -2.70 -1.46
N VAL A 104 -1.39 -2.65 -2.64
CA VAL A 104 -1.67 -1.40 -3.37
C VAL A 104 -2.53 -0.48 -2.51
N ALA A 105 -3.65 -0.98 -2.00
CA ALA A 105 -4.58 -0.20 -1.19
C ALA A 105 -3.93 0.31 0.11
N LEU A 106 -3.06 -0.49 0.73
CA LEU A 106 -2.30 -0.09 1.92
C LEU A 106 -1.27 1.01 1.63
N VAL A 107 -0.56 0.91 0.51
CA VAL A 107 0.41 1.93 0.08
C VAL A 107 -0.28 3.23 -0.31
N GLU A 108 -1.38 3.15 -1.05
CA GLU A 108 -2.22 4.31 -1.40
C GLU A 108 -2.79 4.99 -0.14
N LYS A 109 -3.24 4.21 0.86
CA LYS A 109 -3.65 4.77 2.16
C LYS A 109 -2.51 5.48 2.88
N ALA A 110 -1.31 4.91 2.88
CA ALA A 110 -0.14 5.54 3.49
C ALA A 110 0.25 6.83 2.75
N TYR A 111 0.15 6.83 1.42
CA TYR A 111 0.36 8.01 0.59
C TYR A 111 -0.66 9.11 0.92
N ALA A 112 -1.95 8.76 0.94
CA ALA A 112 -3.03 9.66 1.33
C ALA A 112 -2.83 10.24 2.73
N LYS A 113 -2.38 9.42 3.71
CA LYS A 113 -2.05 9.89 5.06
C LYS A 113 -0.87 10.86 5.06
N LEU A 114 0.16 10.59 4.27
CA LEU A 114 1.33 11.47 4.15
C LEU A 114 0.98 12.82 3.51
N HIS A 115 -0.01 12.84 2.62
CA HIS A 115 -0.51 14.03 1.94
C HIS A 115 -1.72 14.70 2.63
N GLY A 116 -2.27 14.08 3.67
CA GLY A 116 -3.33 14.61 4.53
C GLY A 116 -4.74 14.07 4.26
N SER A 117 -5.03 13.60 3.05
CA SER A 117 -6.28 12.88 2.72
C SER A 117 -6.15 12.13 1.39
N TYR A 118 -7.12 11.26 1.06
CA TYR A 118 -7.21 10.63 -0.28
C TYR A 118 -7.51 11.63 -1.41
N ALA A 119 -8.06 12.80 -1.08
CA ALA A 119 -8.34 13.86 -2.05
C ALA A 119 -7.17 14.85 -2.19
N ALA A 120 -6.08 14.66 -1.44
CA ALA A 120 -4.91 15.51 -1.52
C ALA A 120 -4.11 15.21 -2.81
N PRO A 121 -3.49 16.24 -3.41
CA PRO A 121 -2.73 16.11 -4.65
C PRO A 121 -1.37 15.41 -4.47
#